data_AF-A0A1A6H595-F1
#
_entry.id   AF-A0A1A6H595-F1
#
_cell.length_a   1.000
_cell.length_b   1.000
_cell.length_c   1.000
_cell.angle_alpha   90.00
_cell.angle_beta   90.00
_cell.angle_gamma   90.00
#
_symmetry.space_group_name_H-M   'P 1'
#
loop_
_entity.id
_entity.type
_entity.pdbx_description
1 polymer ?
#
loop_
_entity_poly.entity_id
_entity_poly.type
_entity_poly.pdbx_seq_one_letter_code
_entity_poly.pdbx_strand_id
1 'polypeptide(L)'
;MRLAIDVSPFHVGFLQALSDACCVFDMGTEVGFSMYLLDIGGGFPGSEDTKFKFEEITSVINPALDKYFLPDSGVTVIAVTGRYYVASAFTLVVNTIAKNTVWKEQTSSDDEDESSEKTFMYYVNDGVYGSFNCILYNPTT
;
A
#
# COMPACT_ATOMS: atom_id res chain seq x y z
N MET A 1 0.33 -33.65 -5.10
CA MET A 1 -0.14 -32.49 -4.29
C MET A 1 0.54 -31.25 -4.85
N ARG A 2 -0.23 -30.19 -5.03
CA ARG A 2 0.13 -28.97 -5.75
C ARG A 2 0.11 -27.84 -4.72
N LEU A 3 1.26 -27.23 -4.45
CA LEU A 3 1.43 -26.23 -3.38
C LEU A 3 1.74 -24.87 -4.00
N ALA A 4 1.21 -23.81 -3.39
CA ALA A 4 1.41 -22.42 -3.76
C ALA A 4 2.09 -21.69 -2.59
N ILE A 5 2.90 -20.68 -2.89
CA ILE A 5 3.52 -19.80 -1.90
C ILE A 5 3.01 -18.39 -2.12
N ASP A 6 2.47 -17.78 -1.06
CA ASP A 6 2.14 -16.36 -0.97
C ASP A 6 3.33 -15.62 -0.36
N VAL A 7 3.93 -14.70 -1.13
CA VAL A 7 5.07 -13.88 -0.69
C VAL A 7 4.70 -12.44 -0.33
N SER A 8 3.45 -12.21 0.13
CA SER A 8 2.95 -10.90 0.53
C SER A 8 3.94 -10.11 1.41
N PRO A 9 4.53 -9.01 0.91
CA PRO A 9 5.57 -8.25 1.58
C PRO A 9 4.98 -7.27 2.60
N PHE A 10 4.28 -7.78 3.62
CA PHE A 10 3.74 -6.90 4.67
C PHE A 10 4.85 -6.35 5.59
N HIS A 11 6.03 -6.99 5.64
CA HIS A 11 7.17 -6.58 6.50
C HIS A 11 8.58 -6.75 5.87
N VAL A 12 8.70 -7.45 4.74
CA VAL A 12 9.97 -7.74 4.03
C VAL A 12 9.89 -7.26 2.58
N GLY A 13 11.01 -6.83 1.98
CA GLY A 13 11.01 -6.39 0.58
C GLY A 13 10.82 -7.54 -0.42
N PHE A 14 10.21 -7.26 -1.59
CA PHE A 14 9.93 -8.25 -2.64
C PHE A 14 11.13 -9.14 -3.02
N LEU A 15 12.35 -8.60 -3.04
CA LEU A 15 13.56 -9.38 -3.34
C LEU A 15 13.82 -10.50 -2.34
N GLN A 16 13.67 -10.20 -1.05
CA GLN A 16 13.86 -11.19 0.00
C GLN A 16 12.77 -12.25 -0.10
N ALA A 17 11.52 -11.82 -0.29
CA ALA A 17 10.37 -12.71 -0.36
C ALA A 17 10.48 -13.69 -1.55
N LEU A 18 10.95 -13.23 -2.72
CA LEU A 18 11.22 -14.09 -3.87
C LEU A 18 12.36 -15.09 -3.63
N SER A 19 13.43 -14.65 -2.95
CA SER A 19 14.54 -15.53 -2.57
C SER A 19 14.08 -16.63 -1.61
N ASP A 20 13.26 -16.26 -0.63
CA ASP A 20 12.71 -17.20 0.36
C ASP A 20 11.75 -18.19 -0.30
N ALA A 21 10.89 -17.73 -1.22
CA ALA A 21 10.04 -18.62 -1.99
C ALA A 21 10.84 -19.61 -2.83
N CYS A 22 11.93 -19.19 -3.48
CA CYS A 22 12.80 -20.11 -4.22
C CYS A 22 13.31 -21.25 -3.31
N CYS A 23 13.77 -20.91 -2.10
CA CYS A 23 14.22 -21.90 -1.12
C CYS A 23 13.09 -22.89 -0.73
N VAL A 24 11.85 -22.41 -0.57
CA VAL A 24 10.71 -23.27 -0.25
C VAL A 24 10.27 -24.11 -1.47
N PHE A 25 10.41 -23.61 -2.69
CA PHE A 25 10.22 -24.41 -3.91
C PHE A 25 11.22 -25.58 -3.97
N ASP A 26 12.49 -25.31 -3.65
CA ASP A 26 13.53 -26.35 -3.59
C ASP A 26 13.20 -27.40 -2.53
N MET A 27 12.90 -26.97 -1.29
CA MET A 27 12.50 -27.88 -0.21
C MET A 27 11.26 -28.70 -0.57
N GLY A 28 10.26 -28.08 -1.22
CA GLY A 28 9.05 -28.76 -1.69
C GLY A 28 9.39 -29.84 -2.72
N THR A 29 10.31 -29.54 -3.63
CA THR A 29 10.79 -30.48 -4.65
C THR A 29 11.54 -31.65 -4.03
N GLU A 30 12.40 -31.39 -3.04
CA GLU A 30 13.15 -32.43 -2.31
C GLU A 30 12.23 -33.45 -1.61
N VAL A 31 11.08 -33.01 -1.09
CA VAL A 31 10.10 -33.89 -0.45
C VAL A 31 9.08 -34.49 -1.44
N GLY A 32 9.24 -34.27 -2.75
CA GLY A 32 8.45 -34.88 -3.81
C GLY A 32 7.21 -34.10 -4.25
N PHE A 33 7.09 -32.82 -3.87
CA PHE A 33 6.06 -31.95 -4.44
C PHE A 33 6.47 -31.41 -5.81
N SER A 34 5.50 -31.29 -6.72
CA SER A 34 5.66 -30.57 -7.98
C SER A 34 5.10 -29.16 -7.77
N MET A 35 6.00 -28.23 -7.47
CA MET A 35 5.71 -26.81 -7.23
C MET A 35 5.67 -26.09 -8.59
N TYR A 36 4.61 -25.33 -8.87
CA TYR A 36 4.46 -24.65 -10.17
C TYR A 36 3.70 -23.32 -10.12
N LEU A 37 3.26 -22.87 -8.94
CA LEU A 37 2.49 -21.63 -8.79
C LEU A 37 3.16 -20.74 -7.74
N LEU A 38 3.56 -19.54 -8.15
CA LEU A 38 4.11 -18.51 -7.29
C LEU A 38 3.10 -17.36 -7.22
N ASP A 39 2.69 -16.98 -6.01
CA ASP A 39 1.84 -15.82 -5.77
C ASP A 39 2.68 -14.69 -5.17
N ILE A 40 2.92 -13.63 -5.93
CA ILE A 40 3.74 -12.48 -5.48
C ILE A 40 2.98 -11.53 -4.54
N GLY A 41 1.72 -11.84 -4.23
CA GLY A 41 0.88 -11.05 -3.35
C GLY A 41 0.50 -9.69 -3.94
N GLY A 42 0.27 -8.71 -3.06
CA GLY A 42 -0.20 -7.38 -3.41
C GLY A 42 0.67 -6.26 -2.85
N GLY A 43 0.02 -5.17 -2.44
CA GLY A 43 0.72 -4.01 -1.84
C GLY A 43 1.21 -2.97 -2.85
N PHE A 44 0.93 -3.16 -4.14
CA PHE A 44 1.25 -2.19 -5.18
C PHE A 44 0.48 -0.87 -4.99
N PRO A 45 1.12 0.29 -5.22
CA PRO A 45 0.49 1.61 -5.11
C PRO A 45 -0.63 1.77 -6.14
N GLY A 46 -1.72 2.44 -5.79
CA GLY A 46 -2.86 2.66 -6.71
C GLY A 46 -3.04 4.10 -7.18
N SER A 47 -2.08 4.97 -6.85
CA SER A 47 -2.03 6.38 -7.22
C SER A 47 -0.57 6.82 -7.39
N GLU A 48 -0.34 7.85 -8.19
CA GLU A 48 1.00 8.41 -8.43
C GLU A 48 1.56 9.24 -7.26
N ASP A 49 0.70 9.60 -6.30
CA ASP A 49 1.04 10.42 -5.13
C ASP A 49 1.80 9.64 -4.03
N THR A 50 2.23 8.41 -4.30
CA THR A 50 2.96 7.57 -3.35
C THR A 50 4.47 7.75 -3.48
N LYS A 51 5.20 7.53 -2.37
CA LYS A 51 6.67 7.62 -2.34
C LYS A 51 7.38 6.70 -3.34
N PHE A 52 6.81 5.51 -3.57
CA PHE A 52 7.32 4.53 -4.53
C PHE A 52 6.28 4.33 -5.61
N LYS A 53 6.70 4.37 -6.87
CA LYS A 53 5.83 4.14 -8.02
C LYS A 53 5.73 2.65 -8.36
N PHE A 54 4.68 2.29 -9.09
CA PHE A 54 4.48 0.90 -9.51
C PHE A 54 5.62 0.40 -10.42
N GLU A 55 6.07 1.24 -11.34
CA GLU A 55 7.17 0.94 -12.27
C GLU A 55 8.49 0.72 -11.54
N GLU A 56 8.76 1.49 -10.48
CA GLU A 56 9.96 1.31 -9.66
C GLU A 56 9.94 -0.05 -8.95
N ILE A 57 8.80 -0.44 -8.40
CA ILE A 57 8.63 -1.73 -7.73
C ILE A 57 8.79 -2.88 -8.74
N THR A 58 8.12 -2.81 -9.88
CA THR A 58 8.19 -3.86 -10.92
C THR A 58 9.58 -3.96 -11.55
N SER A 59 10.33 -2.86 -11.64
CA SER A 59 11.73 -2.87 -12.10
C SER A 59 12.66 -3.67 -11.21
N VAL A 60 12.30 -3.87 -9.94
CA VAL A 60 13.02 -4.70 -8.97
C VAL A 60 12.51 -6.15 -8.99
N ILE A 61 11.19 -6.33 -9.16
CA ILE A 61 10.55 -7.65 -9.17
C ILE A 61 10.94 -8.45 -10.42
N ASN A 62 10.85 -7.85 -11.62
CA ASN A 62 11.04 -8.58 -12.87
C ASN A 62 12.42 -9.24 -12.98
N PRO A 63 13.55 -8.55 -12.71
CA PRO A 63 14.87 -9.19 -12.73
C PRO A 63 15.04 -10.28 -11.66
N ALA A 64 14.35 -10.15 -10.52
CA ALA A 64 14.38 -11.17 -9.48
C ALA A 64 13.59 -12.42 -9.89
N LEU A 65 12.44 -12.25 -10.54
CA LEU A 65 11.71 -13.36 -11.15
C LEU A 65 12.57 -14.07 -12.20
N ASP A 66 13.22 -13.33 -13.09
CA ASP A 66 14.12 -13.91 -14.10
C ASP A 66 15.28 -14.69 -13.47
N LYS A 67 15.75 -14.29 -12.27
CA LYS A 67 16.83 -14.95 -11.55
C LYS A 67 16.38 -16.21 -10.80
N TYR A 68 15.26 -16.14 -10.08
CA TYR A 68 14.82 -17.20 -9.16
C TYR A 68 13.81 -18.16 -9.79
N PHE A 69 13.03 -17.69 -10.76
CA PHE A 69 11.94 -18.42 -11.40
C PHE A 69 12.02 -18.24 -12.92
N LEU A 70 13.03 -18.87 -13.54
CA LEU A 70 13.28 -18.78 -14.98
C LEU A 70 11.99 -19.01 -15.80
N PRO A 71 11.78 -18.31 -16.92
CA PRO A 71 10.58 -18.50 -17.76
C PRO A 71 10.32 -19.95 -18.19
N ASP A 72 11.39 -20.73 -18.38
CA ASP A 72 11.33 -22.12 -18.81
C ASP A 72 11.14 -23.12 -17.66
N SER A 73 11.03 -22.65 -16.40
CA SER A 73 10.83 -23.49 -15.21
C SER A 73 9.43 -24.12 -15.13
N GLY A 74 8.48 -23.65 -15.94
CA GLY A 74 7.08 -24.08 -15.87
C GLY A 74 6.30 -23.49 -14.69
N VAL A 75 6.90 -22.55 -13.95
CA VAL A 75 6.23 -21.83 -12.86
C VAL A 75 5.32 -20.75 -13.43
N THR A 76 4.05 -20.78 -13.03
CA THR A 76 3.07 -19.72 -13.26
C THR A 76 3.17 -18.69 -12.14
N VAL A 77 3.36 -17.43 -12.48
CA VAL A 77 3.41 -16.32 -11.52
C VAL A 77 2.08 -15.58 -11.53
N ILE A 78 1.49 -15.38 -10.35
CA ILE A 78 0.26 -14.59 -10.15
C ILE A 78 0.50 -13.51 -9.09
N ALA A 79 -0.38 -12.52 -9.02
CA ALA A 79 -0.36 -11.47 -8.01
C ALA A 79 -1.79 -11.18 -7.52
N VAL A 80 -1.94 -10.84 -6.25
CA VAL A 80 -3.22 -10.43 -5.62
C VAL A 80 -3.27 -8.91 -5.53
N THR A 81 -3.59 -8.27 -6.65
CA THR A 81 -3.62 -6.81 -6.77
C THR A 81 -5.00 -6.24 -6.38
N GLY A 82 -5.02 -5.45 -5.31
CA GLY A 82 -6.23 -4.75 -4.84
C GLY A 82 -6.18 -3.27 -5.16
N ARG A 83 -5.56 -2.49 -4.25
CA ARG A 83 -5.46 -1.02 -4.32
C ARG A 83 -5.01 -0.50 -5.68
N TYR A 84 -4.03 -1.17 -6.30
CA TYR A 84 -3.52 -0.84 -7.63
C TYR A 84 -4.62 -0.56 -8.65
N TYR A 85 -5.67 -1.39 -8.67
CA TYR A 85 -6.73 -1.26 -9.66
C TYR A 85 -7.78 -0.19 -9.34
N VAL A 86 -8.02 0.10 -8.06
CA VAL A 86 -9.24 0.82 -7.65
C VAL A 86 -8.98 2.13 -6.93
N ALA A 87 -7.80 2.40 -6.39
CA ALA A 87 -7.61 3.55 -5.50
C ALA A 87 -7.86 4.90 -6.17
N SER A 88 -7.32 5.10 -7.37
CA SER A 88 -7.51 6.33 -8.14
C SER A 88 -8.81 6.38 -8.96
N ALA A 89 -9.57 5.27 -9.00
CA ALA A 89 -10.81 5.18 -9.78
C ALA A 89 -12.01 5.88 -9.11
N PHE A 90 -11.91 6.22 -7.83
CA PHE A 90 -13.00 6.82 -7.05
C PHE A 90 -12.63 8.21 -6.54
N THR A 91 -13.61 9.11 -6.55
CA THR A 91 -13.53 10.42 -5.89
C THR A 91 -14.68 10.52 -4.89
N LEU A 92 -14.35 10.75 -3.61
CA LEU A 92 -15.35 10.94 -2.57
C LEU A 92 -15.81 12.40 -2.52
N VAL A 93 -17.12 12.62 -2.58
CA VAL A 93 -17.74 13.95 -2.44
C VAL A 93 -18.53 13.97 -1.14
N VAL A 94 -18.23 14.94 -0.27
CA VAL A 94 -18.91 15.14 1.02
C VAL A 94 -19.54 16.52 1.10
N ASN A 95 -20.59 16.65 1.90
CA ASN A 95 -21.23 17.93 2.17
C ASN A 95 -20.82 18.47 3.55
N THR A 96 -20.50 19.76 3.63
CA THR A 96 -20.29 20.45 4.89
C THR A 96 -21.62 20.64 5.60
N ILE A 97 -21.76 20.04 6.78
CA ILE A 97 -22.98 20.08 7.59
C ILE A 97 -22.88 21.07 8.76
N ALA A 98 -21.66 21.45 9.17
CA ALA A 98 -21.45 22.53 10.13
C ALA A 98 -20.08 23.21 9.92
N LYS A 99 -19.98 24.47 10.40
CA LYS A 99 -18.78 25.30 10.34
C LYS A 99 -18.60 26.08 11.64
N ASN A 100 -17.45 25.93 12.28
CA ASN A 100 -17.06 26.74 13.43
C ASN A 100 -15.87 27.65 13.07
N THR A 101 -15.82 28.83 13.68
CA THR A 101 -14.69 29.76 13.56
C THR A 101 -14.04 29.88 14.93
N VAL A 102 -12.74 29.65 15.00
CA VAL A 102 -11.95 29.77 16.23
C VAL A 102 -10.97 30.92 16.04
N TRP A 103 -10.98 31.85 16.99
CA TRP A 103 -10.02 32.94 17.05
C TRP A 103 -8.95 32.56 18.07
N LYS A 104 -7.69 32.58 17.67
CA LYS A 104 -6.56 32.36 18.58
C LYS A 104 -6.35 33.67 19.36
N GLU A 105 -6.72 33.70 20.64
CA GLU A 105 -6.38 34.84 21.50
C GLU A 105 -4.90 34.76 21.88
N GLN A 106 -4.16 35.84 21.63
CA GLN A 106 -2.78 35.99 22.07
C GLN A 106 -2.74 36.15 23.59
N THR A 107 -2.14 35.20 24.28
CA THR A 107 -1.61 35.44 25.63
C THR A 107 -0.38 36.32 25.50
N SER A 108 -0.60 37.63 25.58
CA SER A 108 0.34 38.72 25.87
C SER A 108 1.81 38.34 26.06
N SER A 109 2.64 38.63 25.06
CA SER A 109 4.01 39.09 25.27
C SER A 109 4.37 40.04 24.14
N ASP A 110 4.78 41.24 24.53
CA ASP A 110 5.07 42.40 23.70
C ASP A 110 6.01 42.05 22.53
N ASP A 111 5.49 41.97 21.31
CA ASP A 111 6.21 42.27 20.07
C ASP A 111 5.18 42.57 18.96
N GLU A 112 5.27 43.78 18.41
CA GLU A 112 4.40 44.33 17.37
C GLU A 112 4.64 43.60 16.05
N ASP A 113 3.82 42.59 15.71
CA ASP A 113 3.42 42.20 14.35
C ASP A 113 2.73 40.82 14.38
N GLU A 114 1.50 40.72 14.89
CA GLU A 114 0.90 39.39 15.04
C GLU A 114 -0.60 39.40 14.75
N SER A 115 -0.93 39.11 13.48
CA SER A 115 -2.30 38.95 13.00
C SER A 115 -3.02 37.88 13.81
N SER A 116 -4.19 38.19 14.38
CA SER A 116 -5.06 37.19 14.99
C SER A 116 -5.32 36.03 14.02
N GLU A 117 -4.72 34.86 14.27
CA GLU A 117 -4.89 33.69 13.41
C GLU A 117 -6.33 33.19 13.54
N LYS A 118 -7.10 33.36 12.46
CA LYS A 118 -8.47 32.86 12.35
C LYS A 118 -8.46 31.44 11.79
N THR A 119 -8.87 30.46 12.58
CA THR A 119 -8.99 29.06 12.16
C THR A 119 -10.44 28.70 11.87
N PHE A 120 -10.66 27.85 10.85
CA PHE A 120 -11.98 27.32 10.52
C PHE A 120 -12.01 25.82 10.76
N MET A 121 -13.09 25.33 11.35
CA MET A 121 -13.36 23.91 11.52
C MET A 121 -14.61 23.55 10.71
N TYR A 122 -14.49 22.58 9.81
CA TYR A 122 -15.58 22.08 8.98
C TYR A 122 -15.96 20.67 9.44
N TYR A 123 -17.25 20.42 9.59
CA TYR A 123 -17.80 19.10 9.86
C TYR A 123 -18.53 18.63 8.62
N VAL A 124 -18.26 17.39 8.19
CA VAL A 124 -18.81 16.79 6.98
C VAL A 124 -19.70 15.59 7.32
N ASN A 125 -20.52 15.16 6.37
CA ASN A 125 -21.51 14.09 6.57
C ASN A 125 -20.97 12.65 6.44
N ASP A 126 -19.66 12.47 6.42
CA ASP A 126 -18.96 11.18 6.45
C ASP A 126 -17.75 11.29 7.39
N GLY A 127 -17.17 10.19 7.83
CA GLY A 127 -16.09 10.23 8.82
C GLY A 127 -15.33 8.91 8.97
N VAL A 128 -14.58 8.79 10.06
CA VAL A 128 -13.69 7.65 10.34
C VAL A 128 -14.41 6.32 10.55
N TYR A 129 -15.71 6.36 10.84
CA TYR A 129 -16.57 5.17 10.90
C TYR A 129 -17.21 4.81 9.54
N GLY A 130 -17.00 5.65 8.52
CA GLY A 130 -17.45 5.45 7.14
C GLY A 130 -16.26 5.42 6.17
N SER A 131 -16.29 6.24 5.13
CA SER A 131 -15.30 6.18 4.05
C SER A 131 -13.89 6.56 4.49
N PHE A 132 -13.74 7.36 5.56
CA PHE A 132 -12.43 7.76 6.10
C PHE A 132 -11.86 6.77 7.13
N ASN A 133 -12.41 5.55 7.21
CA ASN A 133 -11.84 4.45 8.00
C ASN A 133 -10.36 4.19 7.66
N CYS A 134 -9.95 4.45 6.42
CA CYS A 134 -8.57 4.32 5.95
C CYS A 134 -7.56 5.11 6.80
N ILE A 135 -7.95 6.21 7.44
CA ILE A 135 -7.07 6.99 8.32
C ILE A 135 -6.64 6.17 9.55
N LEU A 136 -7.53 5.31 10.06
CA LEU A 136 -7.28 4.50 11.26
C LEU A 136 -6.59 3.17 10.93
N TYR A 137 -7.03 2.50 9.87
CA TYR A 137 -6.61 1.11 9.57
C TYR A 137 -5.61 1.00 8.42
N ASN A 138 -5.39 2.07 7.67
CA ASN A 138 -4.46 2.11 6.54
C ASN A 138 -3.65 3.42 6.53
N PRO A 139 -2.85 3.71 7.58
CA PRO A 139 -2.15 4.98 7.72
C PRO A 139 -0.98 5.16 6.72
N THR A 140 -0.65 4.13 5.96
CA THR A 140 0.49 4.07 5.02
C THR A 140 0.12 4.35 3.56
N THR A 141 -1.09 4.85 3.28
CA THR A 141 -1.36 5.54 2.00
C THR A 141 -0.72 6.92 1.98
#